data_AF-A0A6P6QGU0-F1
#
_entry.id   AF-A0A6P6QGU0-F1
#
_cell.length_a   1.000
_cell.length_b   1.000
_cell.length_c   1.000
_cell.angle_alpha   90.00
_cell.angle_beta   90.00
_cell.angle_gamma   90.00
#
_symmetry.space_group_name_H-M   'P 1'
#
loop_
_entity.id
_entity.type
_entity.pdbx_description
1 polymer ?
#
loop_
_entity_poly.entity_id
_entity_poly.type
_entity_poly.pdbx_seq_one_letter_code
_entity_poly.pdbx_strand_id
1 'polypeptide(L)'
;MTLGQQNLIYRGVQRHTSIVVYGEEFFFGGGGIMSCFPGGTILGMSDSTVDLGNTEVPRDLFQEYLSSLRESTYRPEKYHLFEHNCNTFSAEVAQFLTGSKIPSYITDLPSEVLATPFGQALRPFLDSVTITPSGDNGMHGYGQW
;
A
#
# COMPACT_ATOMS: atom_id res chain seq x y z
N MET A 1 7.10 -24.51 -5.45
CA MET A 1 6.77 -23.32 -4.64
C MET A 1 7.53 -22.16 -5.24
N THR A 2 6.84 -21.32 -6.01
CA THR A 2 7.47 -20.17 -6.67
C THR A 2 7.56 -19.06 -5.63
N LEU A 3 8.78 -18.75 -5.20
CA LEU A 3 9.08 -17.67 -4.28
C LEU A 3 8.61 -16.35 -4.89
N GLY A 4 7.67 -15.66 -4.25
CA GLY A 4 7.27 -14.31 -4.66
C GLY A 4 8.22 -13.30 -4.03
N GLN A 5 9.04 -12.62 -4.85
CA GLN A 5 9.87 -11.52 -4.38
C GLN A 5 8.98 -10.34 -3.97
N GLN A 6 9.15 -9.88 -2.73
CA GLN A 6 8.42 -8.74 -2.20
C GLN A 6 9.22 -7.47 -2.28
N ASN A 7 8.66 -6.49 -2.98
CA ASN A 7 9.29 -5.21 -3.22
C ASN A 7 8.43 -4.10 -2.65
N LEU A 8 8.98 -3.34 -1.70
CA LEU A 8 8.38 -2.09 -1.24
C LEU A 8 8.77 -0.96 -2.20
N ILE A 9 7.80 -0.42 -2.94
CA ILE A 9 8.02 0.67 -3.89
C ILE A 9 8.00 2.01 -3.16
N TYR A 10 9.04 2.83 -3.31
CA TYR A 10 9.10 4.19 -2.75
C TYR A 10 9.04 5.24 -3.87
N ARG A 11 8.30 6.34 -3.66
CA ARG A 11 8.40 7.54 -4.52
C ARG A 11 8.17 8.87 -3.81
N GLY A 12 9.06 9.84 -4.05
CA GLY A 12 8.84 11.29 -3.84
C GLY A 12 8.30 11.76 -2.46
N VAL A 13 7.92 13.05 -2.39
CA VAL A 13 7.60 13.80 -1.15
C VAL A 13 6.38 13.25 -0.37
N GLN A 14 5.58 12.37 -0.98
CA GLN A 14 4.51 11.65 -0.31
C GLN A 14 4.83 10.17 -0.38
N ARG A 15 5.23 9.57 0.75
CA ARG A 15 5.67 8.17 0.83
C ARG A 15 4.50 7.24 0.49
N HIS A 16 4.30 6.99 -0.80
CA HIS A 16 3.45 5.93 -1.30
C HIS A 16 4.25 4.64 -1.29
N THR A 17 3.66 3.58 -0.73
CA THR A 17 4.19 2.24 -0.83
C THR A 17 3.16 1.20 -1.23
N SER A 18 3.67 0.12 -1.79
CA SER A 18 2.91 -1.05 -2.23
C SER A 18 3.70 -2.32 -1.94
N ILE A 19 2.99 -3.45 -1.87
CA ILE A 19 3.58 -4.79 -1.78
C ILE A 19 3.47 -5.45 -3.15
N VAL A 20 4.60 -5.83 -3.73
CA VAL A 20 4.62 -6.67 -4.93
C VAL A 20 4.71 -8.13 -4.50
N VAL A 21 3.78 -9.00 -4.89
CA VAL A 21 3.87 -10.44 -4.63
C VAL A 21 3.08 -11.20 -5.69
N TYR A 22 3.48 -12.43 -6.02
CA TYR A 22 2.85 -13.23 -7.09
C TYR A 22 2.73 -12.50 -8.45
N GLY A 23 3.71 -11.65 -8.76
CA GLY A 23 3.77 -10.86 -10.00
C GLY A 23 2.83 -9.65 -10.04
N GLU A 24 2.20 -9.28 -8.92
CA GLU A 24 1.19 -8.24 -8.84
C GLU A 24 1.52 -7.25 -7.72
N GLU A 25 1.24 -5.97 -7.96
CA GLU A 25 1.42 -4.88 -6.99
C GLU A 25 0.10 -4.59 -6.29
N PHE A 26 0.12 -4.56 -4.95
CA PHE A 26 -1.05 -4.30 -4.10
C PHE A 26 -0.83 -3.06 -3.24
N PHE A 27 -1.83 -2.19 -3.17
CA PHE A 27 -1.77 -0.96 -2.40
C PHE A 27 -3.15 -0.53 -1.87
N PHE A 28 -3.14 0.31 -0.84
CA PHE A 28 -4.35 0.90 -0.26
C PHE A 28 -4.42 2.40 -0.58
N GLY A 29 -5.57 2.84 -1.07
CA GLY A 29 -5.85 4.25 -1.37
C GLY A 29 -7.31 4.59 -1.09
N GLY A 30 -7.74 5.75 -1.56
CA GLY A 30 -9.13 6.19 -1.45
C GLY A 30 -10.17 5.30 -2.11
N GLY A 31 -9.76 4.43 -3.02
CA GLY A 31 -10.61 3.41 -3.64
C GLY A 31 -10.64 2.08 -2.88
N GLY A 32 -9.99 1.98 -1.72
CA GLY A 32 -9.79 0.71 -1.01
C GLY A 32 -8.49 0.00 -1.42
N ILE A 33 -8.44 -1.32 -1.21
CA ILE A 33 -7.32 -2.15 -1.66
C ILE A 33 -7.43 -2.38 -3.17
N MET A 34 -6.43 -1.90 -3.91
CA MET A 34 -6.30 -2.00 -5.35
C MET A 34 -5.08 -2.84 -5.72
N SER A 35 -5.05 -3.31 -6.96
CA SER A 35 -3.89 -3.98 -7.53
C SER A 35 -3.65 -3.64 -8.99
N CYS A 36 -2.40 -3.81 -9.43
CA CYS A 36 -1.99 -3.61 -10.82
C CYS A 36 -0.71 -4.40 -11.12
N PHE A 37 -0.23 -4.35 -12.36
CA PHE A 37 1.13 -4.80 -12.66
C PHE A 37 2.15 -3.90 -11.94
N PRO A 38 3.30 -4.43 -11.48
CA PRO A 38 4.34 -3.63 -10.85
C PRO A 38 4.74 -2.42 -11.68
N GLY A 39 4.57 -1.22 -11.11
CA GLY A 39 4.82 0.06 -11.79
C GLY A 39 3.73 0.51 -12.77
N GLY A 40 2.54 -0.12 -12.72
CA GLY A 40 1.40 0.14 -13.61
C GLY A 40 0.50 1.28 -13.19
N THR A 41 0.80 1.96 -12.07
CA THR A 41 0.10 3.20 -11.68
C THR A 41 0.57 4.38 -12.53
N ILE A 42 -0.19 5.48 -12.52
CA ILE A 42 0.23 6.77 -13.10
C ILE A 42 1.55 7.27 -12.51
N LEU A 43 1.95 6.75 -11.35
CA LEU A 43 3.24 7.06 -10.77
C LEU A 43 4.37 6.46 -11.63
N GLY A 44 4.21 5.29 -12.26
CA GLY A 44 5.20 4.63 -13.14
C GLY A 44 6.13 3.63 -12.42
N MET A 45 7.43 3.57 -12.77
CA MET A 45 8.45 2.69 -12.13
C MET A 45 9.01 3.17 -10.78
N SER A 46 9.11 2.32 -9.76
CA SER A 46 9.57 2.70 -8.41
C SER A 46 10.92 3.45 -8.34
N ASP A 47 11.08 4.39 -7.40
CA ASP A 47 12.38 5.05 -7.15
C ASP A 47 13.30 4.14 -6.31
N SER A 48 12.72 3.30 -5.46
CA SER A 48 13.43 2.29 -4.67
C SER A 48 12.56 1.07 -4.46
N THR A 49 13.24 -0.06 -4.22
CA THR A 49 12.66 -1.38 -3.97
C THR A 49 13.35 -2.00 -2.76
N VAL A 50 12.60 -2.47 -1.79
CA VAL A 50 13.12 -3.20 -0.61
C VAL A 50 12.66 -4.65 -0.68
N ASP A 51 13.62 -5.59 -0.64
CA ASP A 51 13.34 -7.02 -0.54
C ASP A 51 12.89 -7.38 0.89
N LEU A 52 11.66 -7.87 1.02
CA LEU A 52 11.08 -8.31 2.30
C LEU A 52 11.24 -9.83 2.55
N GLY A 53 11.88 -10.53 1.61
CA GLY A 53 12.09 -11.97 1.64
C GLY A 53 11.01 -12.74 0.89
N ASN A 54 10.80 -13.98 1.32
CA ASN A 54 9.93 -14.93 0.65
C ASN A 54 8.76 -15.31 1.55
N THR A 55 7.61 -15.60 0.93
CA THR A 55 6.41 -16.08 1.62
C THR A 55 6.08 -17.51 1.22
N GLU A 56 5.61 -18.29 2.19
CA GLU A 56 5.02 -19.62 1.97
C GLU A 56 3.49 -19.55 1.87
N VAL A 57 2.90 -18.36 2.06
CA VAL A 57 1.46 -18.14 1.92
C VAL A 57 1.07 -18.44 0.47
N PRO A 58 0.07 -19.30 0.22
CA PRO A 58 -0.44 -19.50 -1.13
C PRO A 58 -1.21 -18.26 -1.63
N ARG A 59 -1.21 -18.04 -2.96
CA ARG A 59 -1.94 -16.91 -3.57
C ARG A 59 -3.41 -16.87 -3.14
N ASP A 60 -4.09 -18.02 -3.12
CA ASP A 60 -5.52 -18.09 -2.79
C ASP A 60 -5.78 -17.66 -1.34
N LEU A 61 -4.94 -18.10 -0.39
CA LEU A 61 -5.02 -17.68 1.01
C LEU A 61 -4.74 -16.17 1.17
N PHE A 62 -3.79 -15.64 0.39
CA PHE A 62 -3.54 -14.19 0.39
C PHE A 62 -4.74 -13.41 -0.17
N GLN A 63 -5.42 -13.92 -1.20
CA GLN A 63 -6.63 -13.30 -1.74
C GLN A 63 -7.77 -13.29 -0.71
N GLU A 64 -7.99 -14.40 0.00
CA GLU A 64 -8.96 -14.47 1.09
C GLU A 64 -8.64 -13.46 2.21
N TYR A 65 -7.36 -13.36 2.60
CA TYR A 65 -6.90 -12.37 3.56
C TYR A 65 -7.19 -10.94 3.09
N LEU A 66 -6.84 -10.59 1.84
CA LEU A 66 -7.13 -9.27 1.29
C LEU A 66 -8.65 -8.99 1.21
N SER A 67 -9.47 -9.99 0.88
CA SER A 67 -10.94 -9.84 0.88
C SER A 67 -11.47 -9.53 2.28
N SER A 68 -10.98 -10.23 3.31
CA SER A 68 -11.31 -9.91 4.70
C SER A 68 -10.92 -8.47 5.08
N LEU A 69 -9.74 -8.01 4.66
CA LEU A 69 -9.30 -6.63 4.88
C LEU A 69 -10.19 -5.61 4.15
N ARG A 70 -10.60 -5.90 2.90
CA ARG A 70 -11.51 -5.03 2.12
C ARG A 70 -12.86 -4.84 2.79
N GLU A 71 -13.36 -5.87 3.46
CA GLU A 71 -14.65 -5.82 4.15
C GLU A 71 -14.58 -5.14 5.54
N SER A 72 -13.38 -5.05 6.12
CA SER A 72 -13.16 -4.60 7.48
C SER A 72 -12.34 -3.30 7.57
N THR A 73 -11.03 -3.41 7.79
CA THR A 73 -10.15 -2.30 8.15
C THR A 73 -9.75 -1.45 6.95
N TYR A 74 -9.62 -2.02 5.75
CA TYR A 74 -9.13 -1.33 4.55
C TYR A 74 -10.23 -1.05 3.52
N ARG A 75 -11.38 -0.61 4.03
CA ARG A 75 -12.45 -0.04 3.21
C ARG A 75 -12.06 1.35 2.68
N PRO A 76 -12.61 1.78 1.53
CA PRO A 76 -12.38 3.13 0.98
C PRO A 76 -12.58 4.24 2.02
N GLU A 77 -13.65 4.14 2.82
CA GLU A 77 -14.02 5.16 3.82
C GLU A 77 -13.11 5.18 5.05
N LYS A 78 -12.23 4.17 5.19
CA LYS A 78 -11.25 4.08 6.28
C LYS A 78 -9.90 4.67 5.90
N TYR A 79 -9.75 5.19 4.68
CA TYR A 79 -8.50 5.84 4.28
C TYR A 79 -8.31 7.14 5.09
N HIS A 80 -7.12 7.28 5.68
CA HIS A 80 -6.70 8.50 6.36
C HIS A 80 -5.23 8.77 6.04
N LEU A 81 -4.94 9.97 5.50
CA LEU A 81 -3.61 10.35 5.01
C LEU A 81 -2.49 10.04 6.00
N PHE A 82 -2.71 10.26 7.30
CA PHE A 82 -1.68 10.15 8.31
C PHE A 82 -1.72 8.86 9.14
N GLU A 83 -2.91 8.30 9.34
CA GLU A 83 -3.13 7.27 10.37
C GLU A 83 -3.46 5.92 9.76
N HIS A 84 -3.97 5.90 8.53
CA HIS A 84 -4.44 4.67 7.91
C HIS A 84 -4.36 4.78 6.38
N ASN A 85 -3.18 4.49 5.83
CA ASN A 85 -2.80 4.77 4.45
C ASN A 85 -2.05 3.58 3.83
N CYS A 86 -1.48 3.78 2.65
CA CYS A 86 -0.73 2.74 1.94
C CYS A 86 0.47 2.16 2.75
N ASN A 87 1.08 2.94 3.64
CA ASN A 87 2.20 2.50 4.48
C ASN A 87 1.71 1.57 5.59
N THR A 88 0.58 1.89 6.25
CA THR A 88 -0.01 1.01 7.27
C THR A 88 -0.44 -0.31 6.66
N PHE A 89 -1.07 -0.26 5.49
CA PHE A 89 -1.41 -1.44 4.70
C PHE A 89 -0.18 -2.29 4.37
N SER A 90 0.86 -1.67 3.82
CA SER A 90 2.09 -2.38 3.42
C SER A 90 2.78 -3.02 4.63
N ALA A 91 2.77 -2.36 5.78
CA ALA A 91 3.33 -2.91 7.02
C ALA A 91 2.58 -4.17 7.49
N GLU A 92 1.24 -4.12 7.48
CA GLU A 92 0.41 -5.25 7.92
C GLU A 92 0.53 -6.44 6.96
N VAL A 93 0.50 -6.18 5.66
CA VAL A 93 0.65 -7.22 4.63
C VAL A 93 2.05 -7.84 4.67
N ALA A 94 3.11 -7.04 4.83
CA ALA A 94 4.48 -7.54 4.99
C ALA A 94 4.58 -8.49 6.20
N GLN A 95 3.98 -8.09 7.33
CA GLN A 95 3.95 -8.88 8.56
C GLN A 95 3.20 -10.21 8.35
N PHE A 96 2.06 -10.19 7.66
CA PHE A 96 1.29 -11.39 7.34
C PHE A 96 2.06 -12.35 6.43
N LEU A 97 2.69 -11.83 5.36
CA LEU A 97 3.33 -12.67 4.36
C LEU A 97 4.68 -13.22 4.80
N THR A 98 5.49 -12.44 5.51
CA THR A 98 6.91 -12.77 5.77
C THR A 98 7.30 -12.68 7.23
N GLY A 99 6.43 -12.13 8.09
CA GLY A 99 6.80 -11.79 9.46
C GLY A 99 7.70 -10.55 9.58
N SER A 100 8.06 -9.92 8.45
CA SER A 100 8.97 -8.78 8.40
C SER A 100 8.26 -7.46 8.70
N LYS A 101 9.03 -6.51 9.24
CA LYS A 101 8.62 -5.09 9.35
C LYS A 101 9.10 -4.32 8.13
N ILE A 102 8.31 -3.35 7.68
CA ILE A 102 8.80 -2.36 6.70
C ILE A 102 9.76 -1.37 7.38
N PRO A 103 10.72 -0.78 6.64
CA PRO A 103 11.65 0.20 7.21
C PRO A 103 10.95 1.42 7.83
N SER A 104 11.35 1.83 9.03
CA SER A 104 10.68 2.90 9.79
C SER A 104 10.74 4.28 9.11
N TYR A 105 11.81 4.55 8.35
CA TYR A 105 11.91 5.80 7.59
C TYR A 105 10.78 5.98 6.56
N ILE A 106 9.96 4.96 6.30
CA ILE A 106 8.79 5.02 5.42
C ILE A 106 7.54 5.43 6.19
N THR A 107 7.40 5.00 7.44
CA THR A 107 6.22 5.27 8.27
C THR A 107 6.23 6.63 8.95
N ASP A 108 7.39 7.30 9.05
CA ASP A 108 7.56 8.45 9.96
C ASP A 108 7.17 9.83 9.35
N LEU A 109 6.84 9.92 8.05
CA LEU A 109 6.60 11.22 7.38
C LEU A 109 5.36 11.97 7.90
N PRO A 110 4.20 11.30 8.09
CA PRO A 110 3.02 11.92 8.71
C PRO A 110 3.36 12.67 10.00
N SER A 111 4.13 12.04 10.87
CA SER A 111 4.54 12.56 12.16
C SER A 111 5.50 13.74 12.02
N GLU A 112 6.44 13.69 11.05
CA GLU A 112 7.36 14.79 10.76
C GLU A 112 6.64 16.05 10.27
N VAL A 113 5.65 15.91 9.37
CA VAL A 113 4.88 17.05 8.84
C VAL A 113 4.01 17.66 9.95
N LEU A 114 3.28 16.81 10.69
CA LEU A 114 2.44 17.25 11.80
C LEU A 114 3.24 17.81 13.00
N ALA A 115 4.52 17.47 13.15
CA ALA A 115 5.37 18.06 14.18
C ALA A 115 5.69 19.55 13.93
N THR A 116 5.37 20.09 12.74
CA THR A 116 5.59 21.50 12.42
C THR A 116 4.35 22.37 12.71
N PRO A 117 4.53 23.64 13.12
CA PRO A 117 3.40 24.57 13.29
C PRO A 117 2.56 24.74 12.01
N PHE A 118 3.20 24.65 10.85
CA PHE A 118 2.53 24.70 9.56
C PHE A 118 1.67 23.46 9.30
N GLY A 119 2.18 22.26 9.59
CA GLY A 119 1.42 21.02 9.49
C GLY A 119 0.21 20.97 10.43
N GLN A 120 0.36 21.48 11.65
CA GLN A 120 -0.78 21.63 12.58
C GLN A 120 -1.85 22.59 12.06
N ALA A 121 -1.45 23.71 11.45
CA ALA A 121 -2.39 24.66 10.87
C ALA A 121 -3.15 24.09 9.66
N LEU A 122 -2.52 23.20 8.88
CA LEU A 122 -3.15 22.55 7.72
C LEU A 122 -3.89 21.26 8.06
N ARG A 123 -3.78 20.74 9.29
CA ARG A 123 -4.37 19.45 9.69
C ARG A 123 -5.84 19.29 9.29
N PRO A 124 -6.76 20.25 9.53
CA PRO A 124 -8.16 20.10 9.13
C PRO A 124 -8.37 19.88 7.63
N PHE A 125 -7.50 20.45 6.79
CA PHE A 125 -7.53 20.24 5.34
C PHE A 125 -6.96 18.87 4.98
N LEU A 126 -5.82 18.51 5.57
CA LEU A 126 -5.10 17.27 5.30
C LEU A 126 -5.87 16.02 5.76
N ASP A 127 -6.66 16.12 6.82
CA ASP A 127 -7.55 15.04 7.29
C ASP A 127 -8.64 14.69 6.26
N SER A 128 -9.00 15.63 5.37
CA SER A 128 -9.95 15.42 4.28
C SER A 128 -9.31 14.93 2.97
N VAL A 129 -7.97 14.85 2.92
CA VAL A 129 -7.25 14.47 1.70
C VAL A 129 -7.23 12.95 1.56
N THR A 130 -7.74 12.51 0.42
CA THR A 130 -7.70 11.12 0.01
C THR A 130 -6.81 10.97 -1.21
N ILE A 131 -5.92 9.96 -1.20
CA ILE A 131 -5.01 9.68 -2.32
C ILE A 131 -5.37 8.35 -2.93
N THR A 132 -5.54 8.36 -4.25
CA THR A 132 -5.74 7.16 -5.06
C THR A 132 -4.81 7.26 -6.26
N PRO A 133 -3.68 6.53 -6.27
CA PRO A 133 -2.88 6.38 -7.47
C PRO A 133 -3.74 5.65 -8.51
N SER A 134 -4.16 6.35 -9.57
CA SER A 134 -4.90 5.72 -10.66
C SER A 134 -3.97 4.81 -11.46
N GLY A 135 -4.38 3.56 -11.69
CA GLY A 135 -3.73 2.65 -12.66
C GLY A 135 -4.18 2.95 -14.08
N ASP A 136 -3.29 2.77 -15.06
CA ASP A 136 -3.76 2.62 -16.43
C ASP A 136 -4.50 1.27 -16.51
N ASN A 137 -5.77 1.31 -16.88
CA ASN A 137 -6.66 0.16 -16.89
C ASN A 137 -6.32 -0.75 -18.07
N GLY A 138 -5.27 -1.55 -17.90
CA GLY A 138 -5.17 -2.86 -18.55
C GLY A 138 -6.18 -3.82 -17.94
N MET A 139 -7.48 -3.56 -18.10
CA MET A 139 -8.54 -4.52 -17.79
C MET A 139 -8.33 -5.76 -18.67
N HIS A 140 -7.73 -6.80 -18.10
CA HIS A 140 -7.98 -8.19 -18.45
C HIS A 140 -8.03 -9.03 -17.17
N GLY A 141 -9.27 -9.13 -16.65
CA GLY A 141 -9.84 -10.31 -16.03
C GLY A 141 -9.12 -11.01 -14.88
N TYR A 142 -9.51 -10.68 -13.65
CA TYR A 142 -9.97 -11.72 -12.72
C TYR A 142 -11.28 -11.28 -12.08
N GLY A 143 -12.26 -12.18 -12.18
CA GLY A 143 -13.67 -11.92 -11.98
C GLY A 143 -14.04 -11.44 -10.59
N GLN A 144 -15.19 -10.78 -10.57
CA GLN A 144 -16.04 -10.64 -9.41
C GLN A 144 -16.24 -12.01 -8.77
N TRP A 145 -15.95 -12.10 -7.49
CA TRP A 145 -16.48 -13.09 -6.57
C TRP A 145 -16.95 -12.34 -5.33
#